data_AF-A0A6P0TZ24-F1
#
_entry.id   AF-A0A6P0TZ24-F1
#
_cell.length_a   1.000
_cell.length_b   1.000
_cell.length_c   1.000
_cell.angle_alpha   90.00
_cell.angle_beta   90.00
_cell.angle_gamma   90.00
#
_symmetry.space_group_name_H-M   'P 1'
#
loop_
_entity.id
_entity.type
_entity.pdbx_description
1 polymer ?
#
loop_
_entity_poly.entity_id
_entity_poly.type
_entity_poly.pdbx_seq_one_letter_code
_entity_poly.pdbx_strand_id
1 'polypeptide(L)'
;MFDSISFTTNGSNFEIEMPNIEHQLIVTLKDILLLNISKDSLTSEEDFIDAIEIIHEYRKVTNRDLKKYSFSSEDIENGPPLHIITIHGNLVVEVICAQVEIKRDFLSQQTPSIKSED
;
A
#
# COMPACT_ATOMS: atom_id res chain seq x y z
N MET A 1 -10.18 -2.05 13.03
CA MET A 1 -10.15 -0.77 12.29
C MET A 1 -8.76 -0.21 12.47
N PHE A 2 -8.13 0.32 11.41
CA PHE A 2 -6.81 0.93 11.51
C PHE A 2 -6.96 2.40 11.90
N ASP A 3 -6.04 2.90 12.71
CA ASP A 3 -6.11 4.27 13.24
C ASP A 3 -5.53 5.27 12.23
N SER A 4 -4.61 4.83 11.39
CA SER A 4 -4.06 5.60 10.28
C SER A 4 -3.52 4.68 9.19
N ILE A 5 -3.24 5.27 8.04
CA ILE A 5 -2.43 4.66 6.98
C ILE A 5 -1.31 5.64 6.63
N SER A 6 -0.09 5.14 6.51
CA SER A 6 1.04 5.93 6.03
C SER A 6 1.73 5.21 4.88
N PHE A 7 2.41 6.01 4.05
CA PHE A 7 3.10 5.54 2.87
C PHE A 7 4.52 6.07 2.89
N THR A 8 5.49 5.19 2.68
CA THR A 8 6.88 5.59 2.49
C THR A 8 7.43 4.94 1.22
N THR A 9 8.31 5.65 0.52
CA THR A 9 8.98 5.14 -0.68
C THR A 9 10.48 5.29 -0.50
N ASN A 10 11.22 4.24 -0.84
CA ASN A 10 12.68 4.23 -0.81
C ASN A 10 13.21 3.54 -2.07
N GLY A 11 13.27 4.30 -3.17
CA GLY A 11 13.71 3.80 -4.47
C GLY A 11 12.75 2.77 -5.04
N SER A 12 13.15 1.50 -5.04
CA SER A 12 12.37 0.40 -5.62
C SER A 12 11.34 -0.22 -4.67
N ASN A 13 11.23 0.31 -3.43
CA ASN A 13 10.32 -0.20 -2.41
C ASN A 13 9.29 0.85 -2.01
N PHE A 14 8.06 0.40 -1.74
CA PHE A 14 6.95 1.20 -1.23
C PHE A 14 6.34 0.47 -0.07
N GLU A 15 6.29 1.11 1.07
CA GLU A 15 5.78 0.54 2.31
C GLU A 15 4.47 1.21 2.67
N ILE A 16 3.51 0.37 3.07
CA ILE A 16 2.21 0.77 3.56
C ILE A 16 2.15 0.31 5.01
N GLU A 17 2.07 1.27 5.93
CA GLU A 17 1.90 0.97 7.35
C GLU A 17 0.46 1.25 7.75
N MET A 18 -0.17 0.27 8.39
CA MET A 18 -1.53 0.36 8.90
C MET A 18 -1.51 -0.01 10.40
N PRO A 19 -1.16 0.95 11.27
CA PRO A 19 -1.27 0.75 12.71
C PRO A 19 -2.72 0.68 13.17
N ASN A 20 -2.99 -0.19 14.14
CA ASN A 20 -4.13 -0.09 15.04
C ASN A 20 -3.63 -0.15 16.50
N ILE A 21 -4.52 0.10 17.45
CA ILE A 21 -4.24 0.12 18.90
C ILE A 21 -3.42 -1.09 19.39
N GLU A 22 -3.56 -2.27 18.79
CA GLU A 22 -2.95 -3.51 19.27
C GLU A 22 -1.87 -4.09 18.32
N HIS A 23 -1.90 -3.71 17.04
CA HIS A 23 -1.14 -4.34 15.97
C HIS A 23 -0.61 -3.29 15.00
N GLN A 24 0.59 -3.51 14.49
CA GLN A 24 1.09 -2.81 13.31
C GLN A 24 1.15 -3.79 12.14
N LEU A 25 0.37 -3.52 11.10
CA LEU A 25 0.49 -4.21 9.82
C LEU A 25 1.40 -3.38 8.92
N ILE A 26 2.48 -3.98 8.44
CA ILE A 26 3.40 -3.36 7.49
C ILE A 26 3.38 -4.20 6.22
N VAL A 27 3.01 -3.58 5.09
CA VAL A 27 3.04 -4.20 3.76
C VAL A 27 4.13 -3.53 2.96
N THR A 28 5.18 -4.27 2.63
CA THR A 28 6.29 -3.79 1.81
C THR A 28 6.14 -4.33 0.39
N LEU A 29 5.99 -3.43 -0.56
CA LEU A 29 5.95 -3.70 -2.01
C LEU A 29 7.34 -3.47 -2.58
N LYS A 30 7.95 -4.48 -3.20
CA LYS A 30 9.33 -4.42 -3.69
C LYS A 30 9.42 -4.62 -5.20
N ASP A 31 10.51 -4.11 -5.76
CA ASP A 31 10.79 -4.12 -7.20
C ASP A 31 9.63 -3.48 -7.97
N ILE A 32 9.32 -2.23 -7.59
CA ILE A 32 8.22 -1.46 -8.17
C ILE A 32 8.50 -1.17 -9.63
N LEU A 33 7.57 -1.60 -10.47
CA LEU A 33 7.50 -1.24 -11.87
C LEU A 33 6.74 0.07 -12.06
N LEU A 34 5.68 0.28 -11.29
CA LEU A 34 4.83 1.47 -11.39
C LEU A 34 4.35 1.89 -10.00
N LEU A 35 4.44 3.18 -9.73
CA LEU A 35 3.78 3.85 -8.62
C LEU A 35 3.07 5.09 -9.18
N ASN A 36 1.75 5.17 -8.99
CA ASN A 36 0.98 6.36 -9.29
C ASN A 36 0.17 6.76 -8.05
N ILE A 37 0.20 8.06 -7.74
CA ILE A 37 -0.56 8.64 -6.63
C ILE A 37 -1.34 9.82 -7.22
N SER A 38 -2.66 9.77 -7.11
CA SER A 38 -3.54 10.82 -7.63
C SER A 38 -4.65 11.14 -6.63
N LYS A 39 -5.12 12.39 -6.63
CA LYS A 39 -6.35 12.77 -5.93
C LYS A 39 -7.54 12.18 -6.69
N ASP A 40 -8.48 11.57 -5.99
CA ASP A 40 -9.73 11.18 -6.64
C ASP A 40 -10.49 12.46 -7.01
N SER A 41 -10.72 12.66 -8.31
CA SER A 41 -11.42 13.84 -8.82
C SER A 41 -12.91 13.84 -8.50
N LEU A 42 -13.46 12.70 -8.03
CA LEU A 42 -14.88 12.54 -7.74
C LEU A 42 -15.24 12.89 -6.29
N THR A 43 -14.26 13.00 -5.38
CA THR A 43 -14.48 13.42 -3.99
C THR A 43 -14.30 14.94 -3.87
N SER A 44 -15.32 15.63 -3.39
CA SER A 44 -15.23 17.06 -3.09
C SER A 44 -14.20 17.29 -1.97
N GLU A 45 -13.60 18.48 -1.89
CA GLU A 45 -12.50 18.75 -0.93
C GLU A 45 -12.89 18.60 0.56
N GLU A 46 -14.16 18.37 0.86
CA GLU A 46 -14.72 18.27 2.20
C GLU A 46 -15.14 16.84 2.60
N ASP A 47 -15.10 15.87 1.69
CA ASP A 47 -15.48 14.48 1.98
C ASP A 47 -14.25 13.70 2.46
N PHE A 48 -14.04 13.68 3.78
CA PHE A 48 -13.11 12.72 4.38
C PHE A 48 -13.62 11.30 4.14
N ILE A 49 -12.81 10.46 3.51
CA ILE A 49 -13.17 9.05 3.33
C ILE A 49 -12.97 8.31 4.66
N ASP A 50 -14.08 7.83 5.24
CA ASP A 50 -14.10 7.04 6.47
C ASP A 50 -13.60 5.59 6.30
N ALA A 51 -13.49 5.10 5.06
CA ALA A 51 -13.14 3.73 4.74
C ALA A 51 -12.09 3.62 3.62
N ILE A 52 -11.00 2.91 3.89
CA ILE A 52 -9.99 2.61 2.87
C ILE A 52 -10.33 1.27 2.20
N GLU A 53 -10.42 1.26 0.88
CA GLU A 53 -10.54 0.03 0.09
C GLU A 53 -9.19 -0.34 -0.52
N ILE A 54 -8.82 -1.62 -0.44
CA ILE A 54 -7.59 -2.16 -1.00
C ILE A 54 -7.95 -3.32 -1.92
N ILE A 55 -7.59 -3.17 -3.19
CA ILE A 55 -7.77 -4.18 -4.22
C ILE A 55 -6.39 -4.73 -4.58
N HIS A 56 -6.27 -6.06 -4.61
CA HIS A 56 -5.03 -6.75 -4.99
C HIS A 56 -5.31 -7.84 -6.02
N GLU A 57 -4.58 -7.79 -7.13
CA GLU A 57 -4.59 -8.80 -8.18
C GLU A 57 -3.16 -9.32 -8.43
N TYR A 58 -3.04 -10.60 -8.80
CA TYR A 58 -1.78 -11.19 -9.27
C TYR A 58 -1.99 -11.76 -10.68
N ARG A 59 -1.54 -11.01 -11.69
CA ARG A 59 -1.77 -11.35 -13.11
C ARG A 59 -0.72 -10.75 -14.01
N LYS A 60 -0.72 -11.15 -15.29
CA LYS A 60 0.07 -10.47 -16.32
C LYS A 60 -0.40 -9.02 -16.45
N VAL A 61 0.59 -8.13 -16.52
CA VAL A 61 0.36 -6.72 -16.81
C VAL A 61 -0.05 -6.57 -18.27
N THR A 62 -0.96 -5.66 -18.52
CA THR A 62 -1.43 -5.31 -19.86
C THR A 62 -1.00 -3.89 -20.20
N ASN A 63 -1.00 -3.56 -21.49
CA ASN A 63 -0.79 -2.17 -21.93
C ASN A 63 -1.77 -1.17 -21.30
N ARG A 64 -2.93 -1.62 -20.79
CA ARG A 64 -3.89 -0.76 -20.11
C ARG A 64 -3.40 -0.32 -18.73
N ASP A 65 -2.78 -1.24 -18.00
CA ASP A 65 -2.24 -0.98 -16.65
C ASP A 65 -1.08 0.02 -16.71
N LEU A 66 -0.38 0.07 -17.85
CA LEU A 66 0.80 0.90 -18.08
C LEU A 66 0.51 2.15 -18.93
N LYS A 67 -0.75 2.48 -19.22
CA LYS A 67 -1.14 3.60 -20.11
C LYS A 67 -0.48 4.94 -19.81
N LYS A 68 -0.10 5.19 -18.55
CA LYS A 68 0.54 6.43 -18.10
C LYS A 68 2.05 6.47 -18.38
N TYR A 69 2.65 5.37 -18.84
CA TYR A 69 4.09 5.21 -18.98
C TYR A 69 4.46 4.59 -20.33
N SER A 70 5.59 5.04 -20.88
CA SER A 70 6.11 4.58 -22.17
C SER A 70 6.93 3.30 -22.00
N PHE A 71 6.26 2.17 -21.78
CA PHE A 71 6.89 0.85 -21.82
C PHE A 71 6.80 0.26 -23.23
N SER A 72 7.81 -0.53 -23.63
CA SER A 72 7.73 -1.29 -24.86
C SER A 72 6.75 -2.47 -24.67
N SER A 73 5.91 -2.72 -25.66
CA SER A 73 4.90 -3.80 -25.61
C SER A 73 5.54 -5.19 -25.45
N GLU A 74 6.74 -5.38 -26.01
CA GLU A 74 7.46 -6.66 -26.01
C GLU A 74 7.96 -7.05 -24.60
N ASP A 75 8.36 -6.07 -23.79
CA ASP A 75 8.80 -6.30 -22.41
C ASP A 75 7.63 -6.74 -21.51
N ILE A 76 6.42 -6.26 -21.79
CA ILE A 76 5.22 -6.51 -21.00
C ILE A 76 4.63 -7.90 -21.29
N GLU A 77 4.52 -8.27 -22.57
CA GLU A 77 3.86 -9.53 -22.97
C GLU A 77 4.64 -10.78 -22.51
N ASN A 78 5.96 -10.66 -22.47
CA ASN A 78 6.88 -11.74 -22.11
C ASN A 78 7.25 -11.76 -20.61
N GLY A 79 6.85 -10.73 -19.85
CA GLY A 79 7.12 -10.64 -18.42
C GLY A 79 6.35 -11.66 -17.56
N PRO A 80 6.83 -11.94 -16.33
CA PRO A 80 6.09 -12.73 -15.37
C PRO A 80 4.83 -11.98 -14.89
N PRO A 81 3.84 -12.68 -14.29
CA PRO A 81 2.77 -12.01 -13.55
C PRO A 81 3.33 -11.12 -12.45
N LEU A 82 2.68 -9.98 -12.20
CA LEU A 82 3.06 -9.01 -11.18
C LEU A 82 1.88 -8.76 -10.24
N HIS A 83 2.18 -8.20 -9.06
CA HIS A 83 1.18 -7.72 -8.12
C HIS A 83 0.70 -6.36 -8.56
N ILE A 84 -0.62 -6.21 -8.71
CA ILE A 84 -1.28 -4.96 -9.06
C ILE A 84 -2.17 -4.60 -7.88
N ILE A 85 -1.88 -3.47 -7.26
CA ILE A 85 -2.48 -3.05 -5.99
C ILE A 85 -3.05 -1.66 -6.16
N THR A 86 -4.32 -1.49 -5.84
CA THR A 86 -4.99 -0.19 -5.84
C THR A 86 -5.55 0.09 -4.45
N ILE A 87 -5.23 1.25 -3.92
CA ILE A 87 -5.73 1.73 -2.62
C ILE A 87 -6.60 2.95 -2.90
N HIS A 88 -7.87 2.86 -2.52
CA HIS A 88 -8.82 3.95 -2.58
C HIS A 88 -9.05 4.52 -1.18
N GLY A 89 -8.68 5.79 -1.01
CA GLY A 89 -8.98 6.63 0.14
C GLY A 89 -9.04 8.07 -0.33
N ASN A 90 -8.61 9.03 0.50
CA ASN A 90 -8.50 10.44 0.06
C ASN A 90 -7.57 10.62 -1.15
N LEU A 91 -6.65 9.66 -1.34
CA LEU A 91 -5.84 9.51 -2.54
C LEU A 91 -6.11 8.12 -3.14
N VAL A 92 -5.97 8.05 -4.45
CA VAL A 92 -5.87 6.78 -5.18
C VAL A 92 -4.39 6.48 -5.37
N VAL A 93 -3.94 5.37 -4.80
CA VAL A 93 -2.57 4.86 -4.96
C VAL A 93 -2.63 3.58 -5.79
N GLU A 94 -1.94 3.57 -6.93
CA GLU A 94 -1.82 2.42 -7.82
C GLU A 94 -0.35 1.96 -7.81
N VAL A 95 -0.11 0.69 -7.49
CA VAL A 95 1.23 0.09 -7.45
C VAL A 95 1.28 -1.18 -8.27
N ILE A 96 2.31 -1.32 -9.10
CA ILE A 96 2.67 -2.58 -9.77
C ILE A 96 4.06 -2.98 -9.30
N CYS A 97 4.19 -4.17 -8.72
CA CYS A 97 5.43 -4.65 -8.12
C CYS A 97 5.62 -6.16 -8.31
N ALA A 98 6.87 -6.62 -8.21
CA ALA A 98 7.16 -8.05 -8.37
C ALA A 98 6.98 -8.84 -7.06
N GLN A 99 7.07 -8.19 -5.91
CA GLN A 99 7.05 -8.89 -4.62
C GLN A 99 6.25 -8.11 -3.57
N VAL A 100 5.53 -8.85 -2.72
CA VAL A 100 4.78 -8.33 -1.57
C VAL A 100 5.22 -9.06 -0.32
N GLU A 101 5.67 -8.31 0.69
CA GLU A 101 5.96 -8.83 2.02
C GLU A 101 4.99 -8.23 3.04
N ILE A 102 4.49 -9.06 3.93
CA ILE A 102 3.56 -8.64 4.98
C ILE A 102 4.17 -8.99 6.33
N LYS A 103 4.34 -7.98 7.19
CA LYS A 103 4.75 -8.14 8.58
C LYS A 103 3.61 -7.71 9.50
N ARG A 104 3.42 -8.47 10.57
CA ARG A 104 2.48 -8.17 11.65
C ARG A 104 3.24 -8.17 12.96
N ASP A 105 3.39 -7.00 13.55
CA ASP A 105 4.01 -6.84 14.86
C ASP A 105 2.91 -6.56 15.90
N PHE A 106 2.98 -7.26 17.02
CA PHE A 106 2.17 -6.97 18.19
C PHE A 106 2.81 -5.79 18.92
N LEU A 107 2.06 -4.71 19.10
CA LEU A 107 2.52 -3.61 19.95
C LEU A 107 2.46 -4.12 21.38
N SER A 108 3.61 -4.55 21.93
CA SER A 108 3.70 -4.99 23.32
C SER A 108 3.26 -3.84 24.22
N GLN A 109 2.07 -3.97 24.83
CA GLN A 109 1.59 -3.04 25.85
C GLN A 109 2.64 -2.94 26.94
N GLN A 110 3.25 -1.77 27.10
CA GLN A 110 4.04 -1.46 28.29
C GLN A 110 3.07 -1.55 29.48
N THR A 111 3.11 -2.68 30.18
CA THR A 111 2.39 -2.82 31.44
C THR A 111 2.98 -1.78 32.40
N PRO A 112 2.18 -0.86 32.98
CA PRO A 112 2.73 0.05 33.97
C PRO A 112 3.24 -0.79 35.14
N SER A 113 4.55 -0.69 35.43
CA SER A 113 5.11 -1.24 36.66
C SER A 113 4.41 -0.58 37.83
N ILE A 114 3.50 -1.31 38.46
CA ILE A 114 2.94 -0.93 39.75
C ILE A 114 4.15 -0.95 40.71
N LYS A 115 4.62 0.25 41.09
CA LYS A 115 5.48 0.37 42.26
C LYS A 115 4.62 -0.05 43.45
N SER A 116 4.97 -1.18 44.06
CA SER A 116 4.55 -1.48 45.42
C SER A 116 5.19 -0.43 46.32
N GLU A 117 4.38 0.49 46.84
CA GLU A 117 4.76 1.30 47.99
C GLU A 117 4.73 0.39 49.22
N ASP A 118 5.85 0.40 49.96
CA ASP A 118 6.07 -0.27 51.25
C ASP A 118 5.18 0.31 52.37
#